data_AF-A0A7V8DJD1-F1
#
_entry.id   AF-A0A7V8DJD1-F1
#
_cell.length_a   1.000
_cell.length_b   1.000
_cell.length_c   1.000
_cell.angle_alpha   90.00
_cell.angle_beta   90.00
_cell.angle_gamma   90.00
#
_symmetry.space_group_name_H-M   'P 1'
#
loop_
_entity.id
_entity.type
_entity.pdbx_description
1 polymer ?
#
loop_
_entity_poly.entity_id
_entity_poly.type
_entity_poly.pdbx_seq_one_letter_code
_entity_poly.pdbx_strand_id
1 'polypeptide(L)'
;MDNCRLQALLQEVKTGTLSIADALSQLKSLPFEAIPGANIDHHRELRTSVPEVIFAPNKQPEDVVRIARAMAQKSGRFLITKTDEKTWELLGMQGAEYHPASRVISFGASKRKRGRVVIVSAGTSDIPVAEEAAVTASFLGSATETFYDIGVAGIHRLFSHLPSIEKANAVIAVAGMEGALPSVLGGLTSKPVIAVPTSVGYGVSLGGLTPLFAMLHSCVPGVAVVNIDNGFGAGCFAHKINLLALRKTQNGKR
;
A
#
# COMPACT_ATOMS: atom_id res chain seq x y z
N MET A 1 -7.98 3.64 16.14
CA MET A 1 -8.34 5.07 16.04
C MET A 1 -7.50 5.70 14.95
N ASP A 2 -8.08 6.52 14.07
CA ASP A 2 -7.36 7.26 13.02
C ASP A 2 -7.30 8.77 13.33
N ASN A 3 -6.55 9.53 12.54
CA ASN A 3 -6.36 10.96 12.76
C ASN A 3 -7.64 11.78 12.61
N CYS A 4 -8.57 11.39 11.73
CA CYS A 4 -9.83 12.11 11.54
C CYS A 4 -10.73 11.94 12.77
N ARG A 5 -10.81 10.72 13.31
CA ARG A 5 -11.58 10.40 14.50
C ARG A 5 -11.01 11.07 15.75
N LEU A 6 -9.68 11.13 15.87
CA LEU A 6 -9.04 11.87 16.96
C LEU A 6 -9.30 13.38 16.85
N GLN A 7 -9.24 13.95 15.65
CA GLN A 7 -9.59 15.36 15.43
C GLN A 7 -11.05 15.65 15.77
N ALA A 8 -11.98 14.77 15.39
CA ALA A 8 -13.39 14.90 15.75
C ALA A 8 -13.58 14.88 17.28
N LEU A 9 -12.95 13.92 17.97
CA LEU A 9 -12.99 13.83 19.43
C LEU A 9 -12.43 15.08 20.11
N LEU A 10 -11.29 15.60 19.64
CA LEU A 10 -10.72 16.85 20.16
C LEU A 10 -11.60 18.07 19.86
N GLN A 11 -12.26 18.08 18.70
CA GLN A 11 -13.19 19.14 18.34
C GLN A 11 -14.44 19.10 19.25
N GLU A 12 -14.96 17.92 19.57
CA GLU A 12 -16.08 17.75 20.51
C GLU A 12 -15.74 18.23 21.93
N VAL A 13 -14.51 17.96 22.40
CA VAL A 13 -14.01 18.52 23.66
C VAL A 13 -13.94 20.05 23.59
N LYS A 14 -13.42 20.59 22.47
CA LYS A 14 -13.31 22.04 22.27
C LYS A 14 -14.68 22.73 22.21
N THR A 15 -15.68 22.09 21.62
CA THR A 15 -17.05 22.62 21.53
C THR A 15 -17.89 22.37 22.78
N GLY A 16 -17.35 21.66 23.78
CA GLY A 16 -18.04 21.32 25.01
C GLY A 16 -19.11 20.24 24.86
N THR A 17 -19.18 19.56 23.71
CA THR A 17 -20.12 18.45 23.47
C THR A 17 -19.64 17.14 24.10
N LEU A 18 -18.36 17.03 24.43
CA LEU A 18 -17.77 15.90 25.14
C LEU A 18 -16.93 16.42 26.31
N SER A 19 -17.08 15.83 27.50
CA SER A 19 -16.24 16.19 28.63
C SER A 19 -14.82 15.67 28.43
N ILE A 20 -13.83 16.35 29.03
CA ILE A 20 -12.44 15.89 29.03
C ILE A 20 -12.34 14.48 29.66
N ALA A 21 -13.14 14.20 30.69
CA ALA A 21 -13.16 12.89 31.35
C ALA A 21 -13.65 11.77 30.41
N ASP A 22 -14.69 12.05 29.61
CA ASP A 22 -15.22 11.09 28.64
C ASP A 22 -14.27 10.88 27.46
N ALA A 23 -13.65 11.96 26.97
CA ALA A 23 -12.60 11.89 25.95
C ALA A 23 -11.40 11.06 26.42
N LEU A 24 -10.94 11.28 27.66
CA LEU A 24 -9.89 10.47 28.28
C LEU A 24 -10.33 9.01 28.42
N SER A 25 -11.58 8.74 28.79
CA SER A 25 -12.12 7.38 28.87
C SER A 25 -12.02 6.63 27.54
N GLN A 26 -12.32 7.31 26.43
CA GLN A 26 -12.16 6.75 25.08
C GLN A 26 -10.69 6.49 24.72
N LEU A 27 -9.77 7.32 25.21
CA LEU A 27 -8.32 7.19 25.02
C LEU A 27 -7.63 6.22 26.00
N LYS A 28 -8.29 5.85 27.11
CA LYS A 28 -7.75 4.93 28.14
C LYS A 28 -7.61 3.50 27.65
N SER A 29 -8.28 3.12 26.56
CA SER A 29 -8.08 1.80 25.96
C SER A 29 -6.61 1.64 25.52
N LEU A 30 -6.06 0.45 25.75
CA LEU A 30 -4.69 0.15 25.30
C LEU A 30 -4.60 0.38 23.78
N PRO A 31 -3.43 0.83 23.27
CA PRO A 31 -3.26 1.06 21.84
C PRO A 31 -3.39 -0.22 21.01
N PHE A 32 -3.41 -1.38 21.68
CA PHE A 32 -3.60 -2.69 21.08
C PHE A 32 -4.72 -3.49 21.76
N GLU A 33 -5.28 -4.43 21.01
CA GLU A 33 -6.19 -5.46 21.50
C GLU A 33 -5.49 -6.82 21.49
N ALA A 34 -5.47 -7.50 22.63
CA ALA A 34 -5.02 -8.89 22.73
C ALA A 34 -6.18 -9.83 22.41
N ILE A 35 -6.02 -10.67 21.38
CA ILE A 35 -6.90 -11.78 21.06
C ILE A 35 -6.09 -13.08 21.02
N PRO A 36 -6.71 -14.27 21.09
CA PRO A 36 -5.97 -15.52 20.93
C PRO A 36 -5.12 -15.50 19.66
N GLY A 37 -3.80 -15.60 19.80
CA GLY A 37 -2.84 -15.65 18.71
C GLY A 37 -2.44 -14.31 18.06
N ALA A 38 -2.92 -13.14 18.52
CA ALA A 38 -2.51 -11.86 17.97
C ALA A 38 -2.70 -10.66 18.93
N ASN A 39 -1.83 -9.66 18.80
CA ASN A 39 -1.99 -8.33 19.41
C ASN A 39 -2.20 -7.30 18.30
N ILE A 40 -3.42 -6.77 18.17
CA ILE A 40 -3.82 -5.88 17.08
C ILE A 40 -3.58 -4.44 17.49
N ASP A 41 -2.69 -3.71 16.80
CA ASP A 41 -2.42 -2.30 17.07
C ASP A 41 -3.42 -1.37 16.35
N HIS A 42 -4.43 -0.90 17.09
CA HIS A 42 -5.43 0.03 16.55
C HIS A 42 -4.91 1.47 16.39
N HIS A 43 -3.76 1.80 16.97
CA HIS A 43 -3.18 3.15 16.96
C HIS A 43 -2.02 3.29 15.97
N ARG A 44 -1.67 2.23 15.23
CA ARG A 44 -0.58 2.27 14.23
C ARG A 44 -0.78 3.36 13.18
N GLU A 45 -2.03 3.61 12.77
CA GLU A 45 -2.35 4.66 11.81
C GLU A 45 -2.06 6.06 12.33
N LEU A 46 -2.33 6.32 13.61
CA LEU A 46 -2.00 7.61 14.25
C LEU A 46 -0.50 7.89 14.21
N ARG A 47 0.31 6.85 14.47
CA ARG A 47 1.77 6.99 14.57
C ARG A 47 2.46 6.98 13.21
N THR A 48 1.92 6.23 12.25
CA THR A 48 2.65 5.91 11.01
C THR A 48 1.93 6.31 9.71
N SER A 49 0.68 6.81 9.80
CA SER A 49 -0.22 7.07 8.66
C SER A 49 -0.61 5.81 7.87
N VAL A 50 -0.34 4.62 8.40
CA VAL A 50 -0.69 3.31 7.83
C VAL A 50 -1.33 2.47 8.94
N PRO A 51 -2.53 1.89 8.75
CA PRO A 51 -3.15 1.03 9.76
C PRO A 51 -2.40 -0.29 9.88
N GLU A 52 -2.76 -1.06 10.91
CA GLU A 52 -2.34 -2.47 10.99
C GLU A 52 -2.88 -3.25 9.79
N VAL A 53 -2.12 -4.25 9.32
CA VAL A 53 -2.43 -5.05 8.12
C VAL A 53 -2.13 -6.51 8.41
N ILE A 54 -2.97 -7.40 7.90
CA ILE A 54 -2.83 -8.84 8.12
C ILE A 54 -1.96 -9.43 7.01
N PHE A 55 -0.75 -9.85 7.36
CA PHE A 55 0.04 -10.74 6.51
C PHE A 55 -0.46 -12.17 6.69
N ALA A 56 -1.10 -12.73 5.66
CA ALA A 56 -1.75 -14.04 5.70
C ALA A 56 -0.82 -15.27 5.56
N PRO A 57 0.33 -15.21 4.85
CA PRO A 57 1.17 -16.39 4.66
C PRO A 57 1.55 -17.06 5.98
N ASN A 58 1.51 -18.39 5.98
CA ASN A 58 1.79 -19.27 7.13
C ASN A 58 0.82 -19.13 8.31
N LYS A 59 -0.34 -18.48 8.13
CA LYS A 59 -1.43 -18.44 9.13
C LYS A 59 -2.56 -19.37 8.73
N GLN A 60 -3.27 -19.90 9.72
CA GLN A 60 -4.53 -20.61 9.46
C GLN A 60 -5.61 -19.61 9.01
N PRO A 61 -6.45 -19.94 8.01
CA PRO A 61 -7.53 -19.07 7.56
C PRO A 61 -8.43 -18.57 8.69
N GLU A 62 -8.71 -19.42 9.67
CA GLU A 62 -9.54 -19.12 10.84
C GLU A 62 -8.93 -18.01 11.71
N ASP A 63 -7.60 -18.00 11.86
CA ASP A 63 -6.88 -16.96 12.61
C ASP A 63 -6.92 -15.63 11.84
N VAL A 64 -6.75 -15.67 10.52
CA VAL A 64 -6.82 -14.49 9.65
C VAL A 64 -8.21 -13.84 9.73
N VAL A 65 -9.28 -14.64 9.63
CA VAL A 65 -10.67 -14.16 9.73
C VAL A 65 -10.96 -13.60 11.13
N ARG A 66 -10.46 -14.25 12.19
CA ARG A 66 -10.61 -13.75 13.57
C ARG A 66 -9.97 -12.36 13.74
N ILE A 67 -8.74 -12.18 13.26
CA ILE A 67 -8.04 -10.89 13.30
C ILE A 67 -8.81 -9.84 12.47
N ALA A 68 -9.27 -10.20 11.26
CA ALA A 68 -9.97 -9.28 10.37
C ALA A 68 -11.28 -8.77 10.97
N ARG A 69 -12.06 -9.65 11.62
CA ARG A 69 -13.31 -9.27 12.30
C ARG A 69 -13.06 -8.34 13.48
N ALA A 70 -12.05 -8.62 14.30
CA ALA A 70 -11.66 -7.72 15.41
C ALA A 70 -11.24 -6.33 14.90
N MET A 71 -10.42 -6.29 13.83
CA MET A 71 -10.03 -5.03 13.20
C MET A 71 -11.23 -4.26 12.62
N ALA A 72 -12.15 -4.95 11.93
CA ALA A 72 -13.36 -4.34 11.38
C ALA A 72 -14.23 -3.70 12.48
N GLN A 73 -14.43 -4.39 13.61
CA GLN A 73 -15.26 -3.90 14.71
C GLN A 73 -14.71 -2.63 15.35
N LYS A 74 -13.40 -2.56 15.61
CA LYS A 74 -12.80 -1.41 16.30
C LYS A 74 -12.34 -0.29 15.39
N SER A 75 -11.75 -0.65 14.24
CA SER A 75 -11.11 0.31 13.33
C SER A 75 -11.95 0.61 12.09
N GLY A 76 -13.01 -0.16 11.82
CA GLY A 76 -13.90 0.03 10.67
C GLY A 76 -13.29 -0.35 9.33
N ARG A 77 -12.03 -0.83 9.31
CA ARG A 77 -11.31 -1.19 8.10
C ARG A 77 -10.18 -2.18 8.38
N PHE A 78 -9.83 -2.98 7.38
CA PHE A 78 -8.65 -3.84 7.39
C PHE A 78 -8.16 -4.12 5.97
N LEU A 79 -6.92 -4.59 5.88
CA LEU A 79 -6.31 -5.10 4.66
C LEU A 79 -5.65 -6.45 4.99
N ILE A 80 -5.83 -7.43 4.12
CA ILE A 80 -5.21 -8.75 4.20
C ILE A 80 -4.36 -8.94 2.95
N THR A 81 -3.09 -9.27 3.11
CA THR A 81 -2.13 -9.42 2.00
C THR A 81 -1.72 -10.88 1.84
N LYS A 82 -1.43 -11.27 0.58
CA LYS A 82 -0.96 -12.61 0.19
C LYS A 82 -1.84 -13.75 0.73
N THR A 83 -3.16 -13.58 0.64
CA THR A 83 -4.17 -14.53 1.14
C THR A 83 -4.61 -15.53 0.06
N ASP A 84 -5.67 -16.28 0.27
CA ASP A 84 -6.20 -17.26 -0.67
C ASP A 84 -7.73 -17.23 -0.72
N GLU A 85 -8.30 -17.94 -1.70
CA GLU A 85 -9.75 -18.01 -1.91
C GLU A 85 -10.46 -18.67 -0.72
N LYS A 86 -9.83 -19.68 -0.09
CA LYS A 86 -10.35 -20.31 1.13
C LYS A 86 -10.57 -19.31 2.25
N THR A 87 -9.61 -18.41 2.48
CA THR A 87 -9.73 -17.35 3.50
C THR A 87 -10.82 -16.34 3.12
N TRP A 88 -10.94 -16.01 1.83
CA TRP A 88 -12.00 -15.12 1.32
C TRP A 88 -13.40 -15.69 1.56
N GLU A 89 -13.62 -16.94 1.19
CA GLU A 89 -14.89 -17.65 1.40
C GLU A 89 -15.24 -17.72 2.90
N LEU A 90 -14.27 -18.07 3.74
CA LEU A 90 -14.46 -18.16 5.19
C LEU A 90 -14.78 -16.80 5.84
N LEU A 91 -14.21 -15.72 5.30
CA LEU A 91 -14.46 -14.37 5.81
C LEU A 91 -15.94 -14.00 5.66
N GLY A 92 -16.51 -14.22 4.47
CA GLY A 92 -17.95 -14.07 4.18
C GLY A 92 -18.54 -12.70 4.54
N MET A 93 -17.72 -11.65 4.55
CA MET A 93 -18.09 -10.34 5.10
C MET A 93 -18.64 -9.41 4.02
N GLN A 94 -19.87 -8.92 4.21
CA GLN A 94 -20.47 -7.94 3.30
C GLN A 94 -19.65 -6.64 3.24
N GLY A 95 -19.37 -6.17 2.03
CA GLY A 95 -18.60 -4.95 1.80
C GLY A 95 -17.09 -5.12 1.85
N ALA A 96 -16.59 -6.34 2.09
CA ALA A 96 -15.21 -6.69 1.79
C ALA A 96 -15.07 -6.99 0.29
N GLU A 97 -13.88 -6.75 -0.25
CA GLU A 97 -13.56 -6.96 -1.65
C GLU A 97 -12.31 -7.81 -1.76
N TYR A 98 -12.39 -8.92 -2.49
CA TYR A 98 -11.25 -9.75 -2.84
C TYR A 98 -10.70 -9.35 -4.20
N HIS A 99 -9.38 -9.18 -4.26
CA HIS A 99 -8.60 -8.82 -5.43
C HIS A 99 -7.80 -10.07 -5.85
N PRO A 100 -8.30 -10.89 -6.79
CA PRO A 100 -7.73 -12.21 -7.07
C PRO A 100 -6.30 -12.13 -7.62
N ALA A 101 -6.02 -11.15 -8.48
CA ALA A 101 -4.71 -10.96 -9.10
C ALA A 101 -3.61 -10.74 -8.05
N SER A 102 -3.85 -9.88 -7.04
CA SER A 102 -2.89 -9.59 -5.97
C SER A 102 -3.02 -10.49 -4.75
N ARG A 103 -4.07 -11.32 -4.67
CA ARG A 103 -4.42 -12.09 -3.48
C ARG A 103 -4.55 -11.19 -2.25
N VAL A 104 -5.30 -10.10 -2.38
CA VAL A 104 -5.53 -9.10 -1.32
C VAL A 104 -7.02 -9.04 -1.01
N ILE A 105 -7.37 -8.94 0.28
CA ILE A 105 -8.74 -8.60 0.70
C ILE A 105 -8.72 -7.23 1.36
N SER A 106 -9.62 -6.35 0.95
CA SER A 106 -9.78 -5.02 1.55
C SER A 106 -11.19 -4.82 2.09
N PHE A 107 -11.32 -4.10 3.19
CA PHE A 107 -12.60 -3.73 3.79
C PHE A 107 -12.50 -2.32 4.38
N GLY A 108 -13.51 -1.48 4.16
CA GLY A 108 -13.50 -0.11 4.67
C GLY A 108 -12.43 0.79 4.02
N ALA A 109 -12.10 0.53 2.75
CA ALA A 109 -11.18 1.37 1.98
C ALA A 109 -11.66 2.83 1.92
N SER A 110 -10.72 3.79 1.89
CA SER A 110 -11.08 5.20 1.80
C SER A 110 -11.86 5.49 0.52
N LYS A 111 -13.07 6.05 0.63
CA LYS A 111 -13.92 6.41 -0.52
C LYS A 111 -13.35 7.58 -1.32
N ARG A 112 -12.66 8.51 -0.65
CA ARG A 112 -12.10 9.70 -1.29
C ARG A 112 -10.62 9.49 -1.57
N LYS A 113 -10.31 9.25 -2.85
CA LYS A 113 -8.94 9.15 -3.33
C LYS A 113 -8.36 10.54 -3.63
N ARG A 114 -7.08 10.77 -3.32
CA ARG A 114 -6.40 12.06 -3.54
C ARG A 114 -5.01 11.88 -4.12
N GLY A 115 -4.53 12.92 -4.80
CA GLY A 115 -3.23 12.90 -5.47
C GLY A 115 -3.18 11.86 -6.58
N ARG A 116 -2.00 11.43 -6.98
CA ARG A 116 -1.82 10.40 -8.01
C ARG A 116 -0.57 9.57 -7.72
N VAL A 117 -0.72 8.26 -7.69
CA VAL A 117 0.37 7.27 -7.65
C VAL A 117 0.24 6.42 -8.90
N VAL A 118 1.29 6.36 -9.71
CA VAL A 118 1.32 5.50 -10.90
C VAL A 118 2.05 4.21 -10.57
N ILE A 119 1.49 3.08 -10.96
CA ILE A 119 2.09 1.76 -10.79
C ILE A 119 2.34 1.18 -12.18
N VAL A 120 3.55 0.71 -12.40
CA VAL A 120 4.00 0.15 -13.66
C VAL A 120 4.53 -1.26 -13.44
N SER A 121 4.08 -2.23 -14.23
CA SER A 121 4.67 -3.58 -14.27
C SER A 121 5.47 -3.79 -15.56
N ALA A 122 6.62 -4.45 -15.45
CA ALA A 122 7.45 -4.75 -16.61
C ALA A 122 6.82 -5.85 -17.48
N GLY A 123 6.34 -6.93 -16.88
CA GLY A 123 5.62 -7.99 -17.58
C GLY A 123 4.26 -8.30 -16.96
N THR A 124 3.53 -9.21 -17.60
CA THR A 124 2.27 -9.75 -17.09
C THR A 124 2.47 -10.58 -15.82
N SER A 125 3.60 -11.28 -15.70
CA SER A 125 3.96 -12.06 -14.50
C SER A 125 4.19 -11.20 -13.26
N ASP A 126 4.46 -9.91 -13.43
CA ASP A 126 4.66 -8.94 -12.34
C ASP A 126 3.34 -8.33 -11.84
N ILE A 127 2.22 -8.57 -12.55
CA ILE A 127 0.90 -8.00 -12.24
C ILE A 127 0.46 -8.28 -10.80
N PRO A 128 0.59 -9.50 -10.23
CA PRO A 128 0.18 -9.75 -8.84
C PRO A 128 0.81 -8.80 -7.82
N VAL A 129 2.10 -8.49 -7.98
CA VAL A 129 2.84 -7.59 -7.09
C VAL A 129 2.47 -6.13 -7.37
N ALA A 130 2.26 -5.76 -8.63
CA ALA A 130 1.79 -4.43 -9.02
C ALA A 130 0.38 -4.12 -8.50
N GLU A 131 -0.55 -5.08 -8.63
CA GLU A 131 -1.91 -5.00 -8.08
C GLU A 131 -1.87 -4.91 -6.54
N GLU A 132 -1.00 -5.66 -5.85
CA GLU A 132 -0.85 -5.54 -4.39
C GLU A 132 -0.46 -4.10 -3.99
N ALA A 133 0.44 -3.47 -4.75
CA ALA A 133 0.84 -2.08 -4.54
C ALA A 133 -0.30 -1.09 -4.83
N ALA A 134 -1.03 -1.29 -5.93
CA ALA A 134 -2.16 -0.46 -6.32
C ALA A 134 -3.30 -0.53 -5.30
N VAL A 135 -3.73 -1.74 -4.93
CA VAL A 135 -4.78 -1.96 -3.92
C VAL A 135 -4.35 -1.37 -2.58
N THR A 136 -3.09 -1.55 -2.16
CA THR A 136 -2.58 -0.99 -0.90
C THR A 136 -2.62 0.54 -0.91
N ALA A 137 -2.06 1.20 -1.93
CA ALA A 137 -2.05 2.66 -2.01
C ALA A 137 -3.47 3.24 -2.12
N SER A 138 -4.34 2.57 -2.88
CA SER A 138 -5.76 2.91 -3.00
C SER A 138 -6.47 2.77 -1.66
N PHE A 139 -6.34 1.64 -0.96
CA PHE A 139 -6.93 1.39 0.35
C PHE A 139 -6.61 2.50 1.36
N LEU A 140 -5.36 2.97 1.35
CA LEU A 140 -4.88 4.07 2.18
C LEU A 140 -5.43 5.44 1.77
N GLY A 141 -5.91 5.61 0.53
CA GLY A 141 -6.57 6.83 0.05
C GLY A 141 -5.83 7.59 -1.06
N SER A 142 -4.80 7.01 -1.67
CA SER A 142 -4.20 7.56 -2.89
C SER A 142 -5.09 7.25 -4.10
N ALA A 143 -5.15 8.14 -5.10
CA ALA A 143 -5.66 7.75 -6.41
C ALA A 143 -4.56 7.01 -7.16
N THR A 144 -4.85 5.78 -7.59
CA THR A 144 -3.90 4.90 -8.27
C THR A 144 -4.24 4.78 -9.73
N GLU A 145 -3.21 4.74 -10.58
CA GLU A 145 -3.31 4.51 -12.01
C GLU A 145 -2.28 3.45 -12.38
N THR A 146 -2.68 2.45 -13.13
CA THR A 146 -1.86 1.25 -13.39
C THR A 146 -1.59 1.09 -14.87
N PHE A 147 -0.36 0.71 -15.21
CA PHE A 147 0.04 0.34 -16.56
C PHE A 147 0.81 -0.98 -16.50
N TYR A 148 0.30 -2.00 -17.18
CA TYR A 148 0.86 -3.35 -17.14
C TYR A 148 1.55 -3.71 -18.44
N ASP A 149 2.55 -4.59 -18.33
CA ASP A 149 3.29 -5.15 -19.47
C ASP A 149 4.01 -4.09 -20.34
N ILE A 150 4.59 -3.08 -19.70
CA ILE A 150 5.34 -2.00 -20.37
C ILE A 150 6.84 -2.03 -20.03
N GLY A 151 7.39 -3.24 -19.95
CA GLY A 151 8.80 -3.50 -19.67
C GLY A 151 9.76 -3.15 -20.79
N VAL A 152 11.05 -3.39 -20.53
CA VAL A 152 12.16 -2.89 -21.35
C VAL A 152 12.23 -3.55 -22.74
N ALA A 153 11.85 -4.83 -22.87
CA ALA A 153 11.79 -5.52 -24.16
C ALA A 153 10.86 -4.82 -25.18
N GLY A 154 9.84 -4.11 -24.69
CA GLY A 154 8.91 -3.32 -25.48
C GLY A 154 8.89 -1.86 -25.07
N ILE A 155 10.07 -1.24 -24.89
CA ILE A 155 10.19 0.07 -24.23
C ILE A 155 9.35 1.19 -24.86
N HIS A 156 9.02 1.10 -26.14
CA HIS A 156 8.12 2.04 -26.80
C HIS A 156 6.72 2.11 -26.14
N ARG A 157 6.25 1.02 -25.52
CA ARG A 157 5.00 0.98 -24.74
C ARG A 157 5.08 1.84 -23.48
N LEU A 158 6.27 1.98 -22.88
CA LEU A 158 6.47 2.88 -21.75
C LEU A 158 6.32 4.34 -22.18
N PHE A 159 6.88 4.69 -23.34
CA PHE A 159 6.90 6.07 -23.83
C PHE A 159 5.51 6.66 -24.07
N SER A 160 4.52 5.85 -24.47
CA SER A 160 3.14 6.33 -24.63
C SER A 160 2.47 6.74 -23.31
N HIS A 161 3.01 6.31 -22.16
CA HIS A 161 2.45 6.61 -20.84
C HIS A 161 3.24 7.66 -20.04
N LEU A 162 4.37 8.16 -20.56
CA LEU A 162 5.17 9.22 -19.92
C LEU A 162 4.35 10.45 -19.51
N PRO A 163 3.40 10.96 -20.33
CA PRO A 163 2.58 12.10 -19.93
C PRO A 163 1.71 11.85 -18.69
N SER A 164 1.35 10.60 -18.41
CA SER A 164 0.60 10.23 -17.20
C SER A 164 1.54 10.05 -16.00
N ILE A 165 2.69 9.41 -16.21
CA ILE A 165 3.76 9.24 -15.22
C ILE A 165 4.22 10.61 -14.68
N GLU A 166 4.39 11.61 -15.54
CA GLU A 166 4.78 12.98 -15.14
C GLU A 166 3.74 13.73 -14.30
N LYS A 167 2.49 13.26 -14.26
CA LYS A 167 1.44 13.82 -13.40
C LYS A 167 1.37 13.14 -12.03
N ALA A 168 2.13 12.07 -11.82
CA ALA A 168 2.16 11.35 -10.55
C ALA A 168 2.94 12.12 -9.47
N ASN A 169 2.59 11.87 -8.21
CA ASN A 169 3.39 12.30 -7.06
C ASN A 169 4.49 11.27 -6.72
N ALA A 170 4.28 10.01 -7.08
CA ALA A 170 5.23 8.91 -6.94
C ALA A 170 4.93 7.83 -7.99
N VAL A 171 5.96 7.12 -8.41
CA VAL A 171 5.86 6.00 -9.36
C VAL A 171 6.34 4.73 -8.68
N ILE A 172 5.58 3.64 -8.81
CA ILE A 172 5.99 2.30 -8.38
C ILE A 172 6.34 1.53 -9.64
N ALA A 173 7.56 1.00 -9.72
CA ALA A 173 8.05 0.22 -10.84
C ALA A 173 8.31 -1.22 -10.38
N VAL A 174 7.52 -2.16 -10.89
CA VAL A 174 7.55 -3.57 -10.52
C VAL A 174 8.17 -4.38 -11.65
N ALA A 175 9.26 -5.10 -11.36
CA ALA A 175 9.95 -5.87 -12.39
C ALA A 175 10.71 -7.07 -11.82
N GLY A 176 10.55 -8.22 -12.48
CA GLY A 176 11.42 -9.39 -12.33
C GLY A 176 12.55 -9.43 -13.36
N MET A 177 13.03 -10.63 -13.67
CA MET A 177 14.14 -10.87 -14.62
C MET A 177 15.40 -10.07 -14.26
N GLU A 178 15.91 -9.22 -15.17
CA GLU A 178 17.04 -8.32 -14.93
C GLU A 178 16.69 -7.06 -14.12
N GLY A 179 15.41 -6.81 -13.82
CA GLY A 179 14.99 -5.70 -12.97
C GLY A 179 15.28 -4.30 -13.54
N ALA A 180 15.38 -4.15 -14.86
CA ALA A 180 15.87 -2.93 -15.50
C ALA A 180 14.86 -1.76 -15.56
N LEU A 181 13.55 -2.04 -15.48
CA LEU A 181 12.49 -1.04 -15.63
C LEU A 181 12.63 0.19 -14.70
N PRO A 182 12.92 0.04 -13.38
CA PRO A 182 13.05 1.20 -12.50
C PRO A 182 14.19 2.14 -12.87
N SER A 183 15.32 1.60 -13.35
CA SER A 183 16.44 2.41 -13.84
C SER A 183 16.05 3.22 -15.07
N VAL A 184 15.31 2.62 -16.01
CA VAL A 184 14.82 3.34 -17.19
C VAL A 184 13.84 4.43 -16.78
N LEU A 185 12.87 4.11 -15.92
CA LEU A 185 11.89 5.09 -15.43
C LEU A 185 12.56 6.27 -14.72
N GLY A 186 13.52 6.03 -13.83
CA GLY A 186 14.22 7.10 -13.12
C GLY A 186 15.04 8.02 -14.04
N GLY A 187 15.45 7.54 -15.22
CA GLY A 187 16.08 8.37 -16.25
C GLY A 187 15.09 9.19 -17.09
N LEU A 188 13.80 8.85 -17.05
CA LEU A 188 12.76 9.45 -17.89
C LEU A 188 11.80 10.34 -17.12
N THR A 189 11.83 10.33 -15.78
CA THR A 189 10.90 11.10 -14.96
C THR A 189 11.54 11.86 -13.82
N SER A 190 10.97 13.02 -13.52
CA SER A 190 11.33 13.83 -12.34
C SER A 190 10.74 13.29 -11.02
N LYS A 191 9.85 12.29 -11.10
CA LYS A 191 9.13 11.76 -9.93
C LYS A 191 9.97 10.73 -9.18
N PRO A 192 9.81 10.63 -7.85
CA PRO A 192 10.46 9.56 -7.09
C PRO A 192 9.94 8.20 -7.57
N VAL A 193 10.87 7.27 -7.81
CA VAL A 193 10.60 5.91 -8.28
C VAL A 193 10.82 4.93 -7.13
N ILE A 194 9.83 4.10 -6.87
CA ILE A 194 9.89 3.02 -5.89
C ILE A 194 9.99 1.71 -6.67
N ALA A 195 11.15 1.10 -6.62
CA ALA A 195 11.45 -0.14 -7.30
C ALA A 195 11.01 -1.35 -6.45
N VAL A 196 10.24 -2.25 -7.05
CA VAL A 196 9.77 -3.50 -6.44
C VAL A 196 10.33 -4.66 -7.25
N PRO A 197 11.41 -5.32 -6.79
CA PRO A 197 11.88 -6.53 -7.43
C PRO A 197 10.85 -7.63 -7.22
N THR A 198 10.60 -8.44 -8.25
CA THR A 198 9.75 -9.63 -8.12
C THR A 198 10.59 -10.90 -8.16
N SER A 199 10.06 -11.99 -7.61
CA SER A 199 10.67 -13.31 -7.72
C SER A 199 10.54 -13.95 -9.11
N VAL A 200 9.93 -13.24 -10.07
CA VAL A 200 9.76 -13.70 -11.46
C VAL A 200 11.12 -13.80 -12.16
N GLY A 201 11.31 -14.91 -12.87
CA GLY A 201 12.42 -15.13 -13.77
C GLY A 201 12.98 -16.54 -13.66
N TYR A 202 13.89 -16.88 -14.56
CA TYR A 202 14.47 -18.22 -14.66
C TYR A 202 15.86 -18.26 -14.03
N GLY A 203 16.26 -19.43 -13.51
CA GLY A 203 17.63 -19.77 -13.11
C GLY A 203 18.39 -18.66 -12.38
N VAL A 204 19.10 -17.85 -13.15
CA VAL A 204 19.90 -16.70 -12.70
C VAL A 204 19.11 -15.60 -11.98
N SER A 205 17.77 -15.57 -12.05
CA SER A 205 16.97 -14.63 -11.23
C SER A 205 17.12 -14.90 -9.73
N LEU A 206 17.42 -16.17 -9.35
CA LEU A 206 17.65 -16.60 -7.96
C LEU A 206 16.54 -16.16 -7.00
N GLY A 207 15.28 -16.33 -7.42
CA GLY A 207 14.11 -15.96 -6.60
C GLY A 207 13.97 -14.45 -6.37
N GLY A 208 14.48 -13.62 -7.29
CA GLY A 208 14.39 -12.16 -7.23
C GLY A 208 15.65 -11.46 -6.69
N LEU A 209 16.71 -12.20 -6.34
CA LEU A 209 17.97 -11.60 -5.91
C LEU A 209 18.65 -10.81 -7.03
N THR A 210 18.61 -11.29 -8.26
CA THR A 210 19.17 -10.58 -9.41
C THR A 210 18.48 -9.23 -9.66
N PRO A 211 17.14 -9.15 -9.80
CA PRO A 211 16.49 -7.84 -9.96
C PRO A 211 16.66 -6.97 -8.70
N LEU A 212 16.68 -7.53 -7.49
CA LEU A 212 16.97 -6.77 -6.27
C LEU A 212 18.35 -6.09 -6.31
N PHE A 213 19.40 -6.86 -6.60
CA PHE A 213 20.76 -6.32 -6.67
C PHE A 213 20.92 -5.34 -7.84
N ALA A 214 20.32 -5.62 -9.00
CA ALA A 214 20.33 -4.70 -10.14
C ALA A 214 19.68 -3.35 -9.78
N MET A 215 18.51 -3.37 -9.12
CA MET A 215 17.81 -2.16 -8.69
C MET A 215 18.61 -1.39 -7.62
N LEU A 216 19.24 -2.08 -6.66
CA LEU A 216 20.09 -1.44 -5.63
C LEU A 216 21.39 -0.86 -6.19
N HIS A 217 21.97 -1.52 -7.21
CA HIS A 217 23.19 -1.09 -7.87
C HIS A 217 22.95 0.02 -8.91
N SER A 218 21.69 0.36 -9.20
CA SER A 218 21.37 1.40 -10.17
C SER A 218 22.00 2.74 -9.78
N CYS A 219 22.65 3.40 -10.75
CA CYS A 219 23.24 4.73 -10.57
C CYS A 219 22.22 5.87 -10.74
N VAL A 220 20.97 5.53 -11.05
CA VAL A 220 19.93 6.52 -11.35
C VAL A 220 19.45 7.14 -10.03
N PRO A 221 19.57 8.47 -9.87
CA PRO A 221 19.15 9.13 -8.64
C PRO A 221 17.62 9.08 -8.51
N GLY A 222 17.14 9.05 -7.26
CA GLY A 222 15.70 9.10 -6.98
C GLY A 222 14.96 7.75 -7.06
N VAL A 223 15.69 6.64 -7.23
CA VAL A 223 15.17 5.28 -7.08
C VAL A 223 15.34 4.80 -5.64
N ALA A 224 14.27 4.28 -5.03
CA ALA A 224 14.31 3.60 -3.73
C ALA A 224 13.77 2.18 -3.90
N VAL A 225 14.46 1.19 -3.33
CA VAL A 225 14.13 -0.23 -3.51
C VAL A 225 13.45 -0.80 -2.28
N VAL A 226 12.36 -1.56 -2.46
CA VAL A 226 11.72 -2.36 -1.40
C VAL A 226 12.10 -3.84 -1.53
N ASN A 227 11.68 -4.65 -0.57
CA ASN A 227 11.95 -6.08 -0.60
C ASN A 227 11.26 -6.79 -1.78
N ILE A 228 11.74 -8.00 -2.10
CA ILE A 228 11.21 -8.85 -3.16
C ILE A 228 9.72 -9.14 -2.90
N ASP A 229 8.91 -9.01 -3.95
CA ASP A 229 7.46 -9.20 -3.95
C ASP A 229 6.71 -8.33 -2.92
N ASN A 230 7.30 -7.22 -2.48
CA ASN A 230 6.71 -6.36 -1.45
C ASN A 230 5.90 -5.20 -2.04
N GLY A 231 4.84 -5.54 -2.78
CA GLY A 231 3.89 -4.56 -3.32
C GLY A 231 3.22 -3.76 -2.20
N PHE A 232 2.89 -4.41 -1.08
CA PHE A 232 2.37 -3.75 0.13
C PHE A 232 3.28 -2.61 0.63
N GLY A 233 4.57 -2.89 0.82
CA GLY A 233 5.54 -1.90 1.29
C GLY A 233 5.69 -0.74 0.31
N ALA A 234 5.72 -1.03 -0.99
CA ALA A 234 5.76 -0.02 -2.04
C ALA A 234 4.52 0.88 -2.03
N GLY A 235 3.32 0.30 -1.96
CA GLY A 235 2.06 1.03 -1.88
C GLY A 235 1.97 1.94 -0.65
N CYS A 236 2.43 1.45 0.50
CA CYS A 236 2.51 2.26 1.73
C CYS A 236 3.48 3.43 1.59
N PHE A 237 4.67 3.20 1.01
CA PHE A 237 5.68 4.25 0.86
C PHE A 237 5.25 5.30 -0.16
N ALA A 238 4.69 4.87 -1.29
CA ALA A 238 4.10 5.77 -2.29
C ALA A 238 2.96 6.62 -1.70
N HIS A 239 2.10 6.03 -0.87
CA HIS A 239 1.05 6.78 -0.18
C HIS A 239 1.62 7.88 0.73
N LYS A 240 2.68 7.61 1.49
CA LYS A 240 3.34 8.62 2.33
C LYS A 240 3.91 9.77 1.51
N ILE A 241 4.60 9.47 0.41
CA ILE A 241 5.09 10.50 -0.52
C ILE A 241 3.94 11.32 -1.07
N ASN A 242 2.86 10.66 -1.49
CA ASN A 242 1.65 11.32 -2.00
C ASN A 242 1.03 12.28 -0.97
N LEU A 243 0.95 11.90 0.30
CA LEU A 243 0.46 12.78 1.38
C LEU A 243 1.35 14.03 1.55
N LEU A 244 2.67 13.89 1.48
CA LEU A 244 3.60 15.02 1.58
C LEU A 244 3.45 15.99 0.40
N ALA A 245 3.31 15.48 -0.83
CA ALA A 245 3.06 16.30 -2.02
C ALA A 245 1.74 17.08 -1.92
N LEU A 246 0.68 16.45 -1.40
CA LEU A 246 -0.62 17.10 -1.20
C LEU A 246 -0.57 18.22 -0.16
N ARG A 247 0.22 18.09 0.91
CA ARG A 247 0.40 19.14 1.93
C ARG A 247 1.03 20.40 1.35
N LYS A 248 2.07 20.26 0.51
CA LYS A 248 2.70 21.41 -0.17
C LYS A 248 1.70 22.19 -1.03
N THR A 249 0.85 21.49 -1.76
CA THR A 249 -0.16 22.10 -2.63
C THR A 249 -1.22 22.88 -1.84
N GLN A 250 -1.52 22.47 -0.60
CA GLN A 250 -2.45 23.18 0.28
C GLN A 250 -1.83 24.43 0.93
N ASN A 251 -0.55 24.37 1.29
CA ASN A 251 0.15 25.49 1.92
C ASN A 251 0.58 26.58 0.93
N GLY A 252 0.78 26.26 -0.35
CA GLY A 252 1.14 27.22 -1.41
C GLY A 252 -0.03 28.03 -1.97
N LYS A 253 -1.25 27.88 -1.43
CA LYS A 253 -2.43 28.70 -1.77
C LYS A 253 -2.71 29.82 -0.74
N ARG A 254 -1.71 30.20 0.06
CA ARG A 254 -1.75 31.35 0.96
C ARG A 254 -0.95 32.50 0.40
#